data_AF-A0A2D6IQN2-F1
#
_entry.id   AF-A0A2D6IQN2-F1
#
_cell.length_a   1.000
_cell.length_b   1.000
_cell.length_c   1.000
_cell.angle_alpha   90.00
_cell.angle_beta   90.00
_cell.angle_gamma   90.00
#
_symmetry.space_group_name_H-M   'P 1'
#
loop_
_entity.id
_entity.type
_entity.pdbx_description
1 polymer ?
#
loop_
_entity_poly.entity_id
_entity_poly.type
_entity_poly.pdbx_seq_one_letter_code
_entity_poly.pdbx_strand_id
1 'polypeptide(L)'
;MFFFRNNGKNDLFLSSADWMDRNFFRRVEIAFPIFNESLKKRVFDEGLQMHFTENAINWRMSSDGSYQLRKSSSNQTISCQDGLLKKYS
;
A
#
# COMPACT_ATOMS: atom_id res chain seq x y z
N MET A 1 -1.07 -3.93 -5.55
CA MET A 1 0.40 -3.81 -5.59
C MET A 1 0.99 -4.91 -4.72
N PHE A 2 2.04 -5.58 -5.19
CA PHE A 2 2.76 -6.60 -4.44
C PHE A 2 4.23 -6.22 -4.34
N PHE A 3 4.78 -6.24 -3.13
CA PHE A 3 6.18 -5.91 -2.86
C PHE A 3 6.87 -7.12 -2.23
N PHE A 4 7.92 -7.61 -2.88
CA PHE A 4 8.72 -8.74 -2.43
C PHE A 4 10.13 -8.26 -2.16
N ARG A 5 10.62 -8.49 -0.93
CA ARG A 5 11.98 -8.06 -0.55
C ARG A 5 13.07 -8.82 -1.31
N ASN A 6 12.81 -10.06 -1.73
CA ASN A 6 13.68 -10.90 -2.56
C ASN A 6 15.18 -10.78 -2.22
N ASN A 7 15.54 -11.09 -0.97
CA ASN A 7 16.92 -10.98 -0.45
C ASN A 7 17.59 -9.61 -0.67
N GLY A 8 16.80 -8.52 -0.64
CA GLY A 8 17.25 -7.16 -0.88
C GLY A 8 17.10 -6.68 -2.32
N LYS A 9 16.83 -7.58 -3.27
CA LYS A 9 16.52 -7.25 -4.67
C LYS A 9 15.03 -6.96 -4.83
N ASN A 10 14.56 -5.90 -4.19
CA ASN A 10 13.14 -5.59 -4.07
C ASN A 10 12.41 -5.63 -5.43
N ASP A 11 11.45 -6.55 -5.56
CA ASP A 11 10.56 -6.68 -6.71
C ASP A 11 9.22 -6.06 -6.37
N LEU A 12 8.71 -5.25 -7.29
CA LEU A 12 7.44 -4.56 -7.13
C LEU A 12 6.57 -4.81 -8.34
N PHE A 13 5.34 -5.24 -8.09
CA PHE A 13 4.34 -5.51 -9.11
C PHE A 13 3.11 -4.63 -8.90
N LEU A 14 2.58 -4.11 -10.00
CA LEU A 14 1.21 -3.59 -10.05
C LEU A 14 0.29 -4.69 -10.57
N SER A 15 -0.93 -4.74 -10.03
CA SER A 15 -1.90 -5.79 -10.32
C SER A 15 -3.29 -5.22 -10.33
N SER A 16 -4.14 -5.70 -11.25
CA SER A 16 -5.59 -5.45 -11.25
C SER A 16 -6.34 -6.27 -10.19
N ALA A 17 -5.74 -7.38 -9.74
CA ALA A 17 -6.37 -8.35 -8.85
C ALA A 17 -5.96 -8.22 -7.38
N ASP A 18 -6.91 -8.54 -6.49
CA ASP A 18 -6.69 -8.92 -5.08
C ASP A 18 -6.56 -10.44 -4.92
N TRP A 19 -6.22 -10.91 -3.72
CA TRP A 19 -6.07 -12.34 -3.39
C TRP A 19 -7.39 -13.03 -3.03
N MET A 20 -8.33 -13.04 -3.96
CA MET A 20 -9.60 -13.78 -3.83
C MET A 20 -9.71 -14.82 -4.93
N ASP A 21 -10.25 -16.01 -4.63
CA ASP A 21 -10.39 -17.13 -5.58
C ASP A 21 -11.00 -16.73 -6.93
N ARG A 22 -11.97 -15.82 -6.90
CA ARG A 22 -12.61 -15.28 -8.12
C ARG A 22 -11.61 -14.66 -9.10
N ASN A 23 -10.55 -14.02 -8.61
CA ASN A 23 -9.57 -13.35 -9.44
C ASN A 23 -8.49 -14.33 -9.93
N PHE A 24 -8.23 -15.40 -9.20
CA PHE A 24 -7.28 -16.44 -9.62
C PHE A 24 -7.86 -17.39 -10.66
N PHE A 25 -9.14 -17.75 -10.53
CA PHE A 25 -9.71 -18.88 -11.30
C PHE A 25 -10.84 -18.50 -12.25
N ARG A 26 -11.45 -17.32 -12.10
CA ARG A 26 -12.68 -16.96 -12.82
C ARG A 26 -12.61 -15.66 -13.61
N ARG A 27 -11.53 -14.89 -13.47
CA ARG A 27 -11.34 -13.60 -14.15
C ARG A 27 -10.01 -13.57 -14.88
N VAL A 28 -9.96 -12.76 -15.94
CA VAL A 28 -8.72 -12.41 -16.61
C VAL A 28 -8.15 -11.20 -15.89
N GLU A 29 -6.96 -11.36 -15.34
CA GLU A 29 -6.28 -10.36 -14.52
C GLU A 29 -4.86 -10.15 -15.04
N ILE A 30 -4.30 -8.97 -14.79
CA ILE A 30 -2.92 -8.65 -15.16
C ILE A 30 -2.13 -8.22 -13.94
N ALA A 31 -0.92 -8.77 -13.81
CA ALA A 31 0.11 -8.26 -12.93
C ALA A 31 1.39 -8.07 -13.74
N PHE A 32 2.07 -6.94 -13.53
CA PHE A 32 3.31 -6.64 -14.24
C PHE A 32 4.34 -6.01 -13.30
N PRO A 33 5.63 -6.33 -13.49
CA PRO A 33 6.71 -5.79 -12.69
C PRO A 33 7.00 -4.33 -13.07
N ILE A 34 7.47 -3.55 -12.10
CA ILE A 34 8.08 -2.24 -12.34
C ILE A 34 9.60 -2.43 -12.34
N PHE A 35 10.23 -2.28 -13.50
CA PHE A 35 11.68 -2.40 -13.63
C PHE A 35 12.43 -1.10 -13.36
N ASN A 36 11.82 0.05 -13.69
CA ASN A 36 12.47 1.34 -13.48
C ASN A 36 12.53 1.67 -11.98
N GLU A 37 13.73 1.85 -11.44
CA GLU A 37 13.93 2.06 -10.00
C GLU A 37 13.31 3.36 -9.46
N SER A 38 13.24 4.44 -10.26
CA SER A 38 12.61 5.68 -9.80
C SER A 38 11.09 5.53 -9.70
N LEU A 39 10.47 4.82 -10.65
CA LEU A 39 9.05 4.48 -10.59
C LEU A 39 8.77 3.49 -9.45
N LYS A 40 9.65 2.51 -9.26
CA LYS A 40 9.55 1.53 -8.16
C LYS A 40 9.54 2.24 -6.81
N LYS A 41 10.49 3.16 -6.60
CA LYS A 41 10.57 3.99 -5.40
C LYS A 41 9.31 4.84 -5.22
N ARG A 42 8.87 5.56 -6.26
CA ARG A 42 7.67 6.40 -6.18
C ARG A 42 6.44 5.59 -5.76
N VAL A 43 6.19 4.47 -6.41
CA VAL A 43 5.04 3.61 -6.12
C VAL A 43 5.12 3.03 -4.71
N PHE A 44 6.32 2.64 -4.25
CA PHE A 44 6.51 2.19 -2.87
C PHE A 44 6.25 3.30 -1.84
N ASP A 45 6.84 4.48 -2.05
CA ASP A 45 6.72 5.61 -1.13
C ASP A 45 5.25 6.06 -1.00
N GLU A 46 4.57 6.19 -2.13
CA GLU A 46 3.20 6.73 -2.22
C GLU A 46 2.13 5.69 -1.93
N GLY A 47 2.35 4.44 -2.32
CA GLY A 47 1.37 3.35 -2.18
C GLY A 47 1.53 2.52 -0.91
N LEU A 48 2.70 2.54 -0.25
CA LEU A 48 2.97 1.70 0.93
C LEU A 48 3.54 2.50 2.10
N GLN A 49 4.65 3.21 1.88
CA GLN A 49 5.41 3.83 2.97
C GLN A 49 4.58 4.89 3.71
N MET A 50 3.79 5.68 2.98
CA MET A 50 2.91 6.69 3.58
C MET A 50 1.89 6.08 4.56
N HIS A 51 1.41 4.86 4.31
CA HIS A 51 0.50 4.16 5.21
C HIS A 51 1.18 3.63 6.47
N PHE A 52 2.52 3.50 6.49
CA PHE A 52 3.25 2.99 7.65
C PHE A 52 3.80 4.09 8.57
N THR A 53 3.61 5.36 8.23
CA THR A 53 4.06 6.45 9.12
C THR A 53 3.26 6.43 10.43
N GLU A 54 3.85 6.97 11.50
CA GLU A 54 3.22 6.97 12.83
C GLU A 54 1.93 7.78 12.89
N ASN A 55 1.89 8.88 12.14
CA ASN A 55 0.77 9.80 12.08
C ASN A 55 -0.28 9.47 11.01
N ALA A 56 -0.10 8.39 10.23
CA ALA A 56 -1.08 7.98 9.23
C ALA A 56 -2.38 7.50 9.90
N ILE A 57 -3.51 7.98 9.39
CA ILE A 57 -4.84 7.52 9.80
C ILE A 57 -5.05 6.12 9.26
N ASN A 58 -4.97 5.11 10.12
CA ASN A 58 -5.13 3.70 9.76
C ASN A 58 -6.06 2.98 10.74
N TRP A 59 -6.89 2.10 10.22
CA TRP A 59 -7.69 1.17 11.01
C TRP A 59 -6.98 -0.17 11.08
N ARG A 60 -6.81 -0.69 12.30
CA ARG A 60 -6.27 -2.02 12.52
C ARG A 60 -7.42 -3.01 12.63
N MET A 61 -7.39 -4.04 11.79
CA MET A 61 -8.28 -5.19 11.90
C MET A 61 -7.73 -6.15 12.97
N SER A 62 -8.57 -6.52 13.92
CA SER A 62 -8.31 -7.55 14.92
C SER A 62 -8.70 -8.94 14.38
N SER A 63 -8.23 -10.00 15.04
CA SER A 63 -8.52 -11.39 14.63
C SER A 63 -10.00 -11.77 14.71
N ASP A 64 -10.79 -11.03 15.48
CA ASP A 64 -12.24 -11.18 15.61
C ASP A 64 -13.02 -10.40 14.53
N GLY A 65 -12.31 -9.71 13.61
CA GLY A 65 -12.91 -8.89 12.56
C GLY A 65 -13.32 -7.49 13.00
N SER A 66 -13.12 -7.12 14.28
CA SER A 66 -13.33 -5.74 14.75
C SER A 66 -12.25 -4.81 14.20
N TYR A 67 -12.62 -3.54 14.01
CA TYR A 67 -11.70 -2.50 13.55
C TYR A 67 -11.50 -1.45 14.64
N GLN A 68 -10.25 -1.10 14.89
CA GLN A 68 -9.88 -0.05 15.83
C GLN A 68 -9.02 0.99 15.13
N LEU A 69 -9.36 2.26 15.31
CA LEU A 69 -8.52 3.34 14.82
C LEU A 69 -7.19 3.31 15.56
N ARG A 70 -6.08 3.27 14.82
CA ARG A 70 -4.74 3.33 15.40
C ARG A 70 -4.57 4.69 16.10
N LYS A 71 -4.31 4.65 17.41
CA LYS A 71 -3.97 5.86 18.16
C LYS A 71 -2.61 6.35 17.69
N SER A 72 -2.60 7.56 17.14
CA SER A 72 -1.38 8.30 16.86
C SER A 72 -0.88 8.94 18.16
N SER A 73 0.42 8.84 18.42
CA SER A 73 1.10 9.61 19.48
C SER A 73 1.30 11.08 19.08
N SER A 74 1.17 11.40 17.78
CA SER A 74 1.27 12.75 17.26
C SER A 74 -0.06 13.51 17.40
N ASN A 75 0.01 14.79 17.78
CA ASN A 75 -1.10 15.74 17.78
C ASN A 75 -1.66 16.03 16.38
N GLN A 76 -0.93 15.67 15.33
CA GLN A 76 -1.36 15.82 13.95
C GLN A 76 -1.43 14.46 13.28
N THR A 77 -2.63 14.07 12.87
CA THR A 77 -2.87 12.91 12.02
C THR A 77 -2.92 13.33 10.55
N ILE A 78 -2.47 12.46 9.66
CA ILE A 78 -2.40 12.72 8.23
C ILE A 78 -3.23 11.66 7.49
N SER A 79 -4.21 12.12 6.73
CA SER A 79 -4.83 11.33 5.66
C SER A 79 -3.82 11.15 4.54
N CYS A 80 -3.54 9.91 4.15
CA CYS A 80 -2.59 9.62 3.08
C CYS A 80 -3.04 10.27 1.75
N GLN A 81 -4.34 10.30 1.48
CA GLN A 81 -4.90 10.91 0.27
C GLN A 81 -4.71 12.42 0.25
N ASP A 82 -4.96 13.11 1.37
CA ASP A 82 -4.72 14.56 1.46
C ASP A 82 -3.23 14.89 1.39
N GLY A 83 -2.38 14.02 1.94
CA GLY A 83 -0.92 14.13 1.82
C GLY A 83 -0.46 14.04 0.36
N LEU A 84 -1.00 13.09 -0.40
CA LEU A 84 -0.75 12.98 -1.84
C LEU A 84 -1.29 14.17 -2.60
N LEU A 85 -2.52 14.63 -2.32
CA LEU A 85 -3.12 15.79 -2.97
C LEU A 85 -2.23 17.03 -2.80
N LYS A 86 -1.81 17.33 -1.56
CA LYS A 86 -0.93 18.47 -1.25
C LYS A 86 0.44 18.37 -1.93
N LYS A 87 0.98 17.16 -2.09
CA LYS A 87 2.28 16.94 -2.76
C LYS A 87 2.22 17.29 -4.26
N TYR A 88 1.05 17.20 -4.87
CA TYR A 88 0.85 17.31 -6.33
C TYR A 88 -0.08 18.47 -6.76
N SER A 89 -0.55 19.28 -5.82
CA SER A 89 -1.27 20.54 -6.08
C SER A 89 -0.28 21.67 -6.29
#